data_AF-A0A1Q5HTF1-F1
#
_entry.id   AF-A0A1Q5HTF1-F1
#
_cell.length_a   1.000
_cell.length_b   1.000
_cell.length_c   1.000
_cell.angle_alpha   90.00
_cell.angle_beta   90.00
_cell.angle_gamma   90.00
#
_symmetry.space_group_name_H-M   'P 1'
#
loop_
_entity.id
_entity.type
_entity.pdbx_description
1 polymer ?
#
loop_
_entity_poly.entity_id
_entity_poly.type
_entity_poly.pdbx_seq_one_letter_code
_entity_poly.pdbx_strand_id
1 'polypeptide(L)'
;MKDTTTNATLACAACGGHGVYASTLPVPEPLYGVEYPFSISDIAHATAARLTADLGDQWTAEAGYWGVTGTISGPCIASFTFRIDYEGDLVIDYEGRYVDDGFPEDPELPENVVRTDDGVALMDACAPVGLDTLAEQSAAAIRAVIGS
;
A
#
# COMPACT_ATOMS: atom_id res chain seq x y z
N MET A 1 -2.73 43.55 14.88
CA MET A 1 -3.89 43.20 14.03
C MET A 1 -3.99 41.69 14.07
N LYS A 2 -5.02 41.17 14.76
CA LYS A 2 -5.36 39.74 14.82
C LYS A 2 -6.24 39.37 13.61
N ASP A 3 -6.40 38.05 13.43
CA ASP A 3 -7.23 37.28 12.47
C ASP A 3 -6.36 36.68 11.35
N THR A 4 -5.96 35.40 11.35
CA THR A 4 -6.67 34.09 11.49
C THR A 4 -7.69 33.84 10.38
N THR A 5 -7.76 32.57 9.93
CA THR A 5 -8.75 31.91 9.03
C THR A 5 -8.23 31.84 7.57
N THR A 6 -8.15 30.70 6.85
CA THR A 6 -8.74 29.36 7.07
C THR A 6 -8.19 28.34 6.06
N ASN A 7 -8.12 27.09 6.53
CA ASN A 7 -8.00 25.82 5.83
C ASN A 7 -8.51 25.80 4.37
N ALA A 8 -7.67 25.31 3.45
CA ALA A 8 -8.15 24.70 2.22
C ALA A 8 -8.17 23.19 2.40
N THR A 9 -9.31 22.68 2.90
CA THR A 9 -9.69 21.28 2.75
C THR A 9 -9.82 20.99 1.26
N LEU A 10 -8.88 20.22 0.70
CA LEU A 10 -9.05 19.67 -0.64
C LEU A 10 -10.09 18.55 -0.57
N ALA A 11 -11.33 18.92 -0.88
CA ALA A 11 -12.38 17.96 -1.18
C ALA A 11 -12.02 17.24 -2.48
N CYS A 12 -11.69 15.96 -2.40
CA CYS A 12 -11.62 15.08 -3.55
C CYS A 12 -13.06 14.84 -4.04
N ALA A 13 -13.45 15.51 -5.11
CA ALA A 13 -14.74 15.30 -5.74
C ALA A 13 -14.67 14.09 -6.69
N ALA A 14 -15.18 12.95 -6.24
CA ALA A 14 -15.41 11.79 -7.05
C ALA A 14 -16.57 12.02 -8.05
N CYS A 15 -16.34 11.57 -9.29
CA CYS A 15 -17.29 10.94 -10.22
C CYS A 15 -18.68 11.59 -10.47
N GLY A 16 -18.80 12.27 -11.62
CA GLY A 16 -19.94 12.17 -12.55
C GLY A 16 -21.25 12.92 -12.23
N GLY A 17 -21.57 13.94 -13.03
CA GLY A 17 -22.97 14.40 -13.20
C GLY A 17 -23.14 15.88 -13.58
N HIS A 18 -23.49 16.11 -14.85
CA HIS A 18 -24.01 17.35 -15.48
C HIS A 18 -24.16 18.62 -14.63
N GLY A 19 -23.35 19.63 -14.95
CA GLY A 19 -23.56 21.01 -14.51
C GLY A 19 -22.69 21.97 -15.32
N VAL A 20 -23.27 22.58 -16.36
CA VAL A 20 -22.66 23.69 -17.11
C VAL A 20 -22.55 24.91 -16.21
N TYR A 21 -21.34 25.21 -15.75
CA TYR A 21 -20.94 26.58 -15.38
C TYR A 21 -19.57 26.84 -15.98
N ALA A 22 -19.55 27.70 -17.00
CA ALA A 22 -18.35 28.27 -17.57
C ALA A 22 -17.66 29.12 -16.50
N SER A 23 -16.67 28.53 -15.82
CA SER A 23 -15.73 29.24 -14.97
C SER A 23 -14.37 29.18 -15.67
N THR A 24 -13.98 30.27 -16.32
CA THR A 24 -12.63 30.45 -16.87
C THR A 24 -11.63 30.73 -15.73
N LEU A 25 -11.53 29.79 -14.80
CA LEU A 25 -10.33 29.67 -13.99
C LEU A 25 -9.25 29.03 -14.88
N PRO A 26 -7.99 29.46 -14.80
CA PRO A 26 -6.92 28.72 -15.43
C PRO A 26 -6.98 27.29 -14.90
N VAL A 27 -7.10 26.31 -15.81
CA VAL A 27 -6.89 24.91 -15.47
C VAL A 27 -5.47 24.87 -14.89
N PRO A 28 -5.29 24.53 -13.61
CA PRO A 28 -3.95 24.42 -13.06
C PRO A 28 -3.20 23.43 -13.94
N GLU A 29 -2.00 23.82 -14.40
CA GLU A 29 -1.14 22.88 -15.11
C GLU A 29 -0.99 21.64 -14.21
N PRO A 30 -1.13 20.42 -14.78
CA PRO A 30 -0.91 19.23 -13.99
C PRO A 30 0.46 19.35 -13.33
N LEU A 31 0.48 19.25 -11.99
CA LEU A 31 1.72 19.20 -11.22
C LEU A 31 2.34 17.84 -11.50
N TYR A 32 3.09 17.74 -12.59
CA TYR A 32 3.80 16.52 -12.94
C TYR A 32 4.72 16.10 -11.78
N GLY A 33 4.61 14.85 -11.35
CA GLY A 33 5.44 14.26 -10.30
C GLY A 33 4.80 14.23 -8.91
N VAL A 34 3.52 14.57 -8.76
CA VAL A 34 2.77 14.39 -7.50
C VAL A 34 1.83 13.19 -7.53
N GLU A 35 1.70 12.53 -8.68
CA GLU A 35 0.81 11.38 -8.87
C GLU A 35 1.23 10.16 -8.04
N TYR A 36 2.53 10.08 -7.70
CA TYR A 36 3.13 9.01 -6.90
C TYR A 36 3.90 9.64 -5.72
N PRO A 37 3.20 10.04 -4.64
CA PRO A 37 3.78 10.81 -3.55
C PRO A 37 4.71 9.99 -2.64
N PHE A 38 4.79 8.67 -2.86
CA PHE A 38 5.65 7.75 -2.15
C PHE A 38 6.09 6.60 -3.07
N SER A 39 7.20 5.97 -2.72
CA SER A 39 7.76 4.80 -3.40
C SER A 39 7.19 3.49 -2.85
N ILE A 40 7.43 2.38 -3.53
CA ILE A 40 7.04 1.04 -3.04
C ILE A 40 7.79 0.69 -1.76
N SER A 41 9.05 1.12 -1.62
CA SER A 41 9.81 0.97 -0.39
C SER A 41 9.17 1.68 0.81
N ASP A 42 8.55 2.83 0.59
CA ASP A 42 7.85 3.55 1.67
C ASP A 42 6.67 2.73 2.18
N ILE A 43 5.92 2.08 1.28
CA ILE A 43 4.84 1.15 1.64
C ILE A 43 5.40 -0.02 2.46
N ALA A 44 6.51 -0.63 2.03
CA ALA A 44 7.14 -1.73 2.74
C ALA A 44 7.58 -1.31 4.17
N HIS A 45 8.24 -0.16 4.32
CA HIS A 45 8.64 0.36 5.63
C HIS A 45 7.45 0.67 6.54
N ALA A 46 6.41 1.34 6.00
CA ALA A 46 5.20 1.66 6.74
C ALA A 46 4.43 0.39 7.16
N THR A 47 4.50 -0.66 6.35
CA THR A 47 3.90 -1.97 6.64
C THR A 47 4.66 -2.70 7.73
N ALA A 48 6.01 -2.76 7.65
CA ALA A 48 6.83 -3.40 8.69
C ALA A 48 6.67 -2.72 10.06
N ALA A 49 6.56 -1.39 10.08
CA ALA A 49 6.28 -0.64 11.31
C ALA A 49 4.92 -1.02 11.92
N ARG A 50 3.89 -1.20 11.09
CA ARG A 50 2.56 -1.66 11.53
C ARG A 50 2.59 -3.10 12.04
N LEU A 51 3.20 -4.02 11.30
CA LEU A 51 3.34 -5.42 11.74
C LEU A 51 4.07 -5.51 13.08
N THR A 52 5.11 -4.70 13.28
CA THR A 52 5.81 -4.61 14.57
C THR A 52 4.90 -4.11 15.69
N ALA A 53 4.08 -3.09 15.42
CA ALA A 53 3.15 -2.54 16.40
C ALA A 53 2.02 -3.52 16.76
N ASP A 54 1.51 -4.25 15.76
CA ASP A 54 0.33 -5.12 15.91
C ASP A 54 0.68 -6.48 16.52
N LEU A 55 1.80 -7.08 16.10
CA LEU A 55 2.19 -8.44 16.50
C LEU A 55 3.18 -8.43 17.68
N GLY A 56 3.83 -7.30 17.95
CA GLY A 56 4.84 -7.16 19.01
C GLY A 56 6.21 -7.77 18.67
N ASP A 57 6.31 -8.46 17.54
CA ASP A 57 7.54 -9.00 17.00
C ASP A 57 8.30 -7.98 16.15
N GLN A 58 9.62 -8.14 16.00
CA GLN A 58 10.40 -7.22 15.19
C GLN A 58 10.27 -7.54 13.70
N TRP A 59 9.67 -6.62 12.95
CA TRP A 59 9.65 -6.62 11.49
C TRP A 59 10.54 -5.50 10.94
N THR A 60 11.28 -5.80 9.88
CA THR A 60 12.18 -4.86 9.21
C THR A 60 11.88 -4.80 7.73
N ALA A 61 12.12 -3.66 7.10
CA ALA A 61 12.02 -3.52 5.66
C ALA A 61 13.34 -3.01 5.07
N GLU A 62 13.63 -3.45 3.86
CA GLU A 62 14.72 -2.97 3.03
C GLU A 62 14.17 -2.40 1.73
N ALA A 63 14.74 -1.27 1.30
CA ALA A 63 14.42 -0.67 0.02
C ALA A 63 15.15 -1.41 -1.11
N GLY A 64 14.41 -1.81 -2.13
CA GLY A 64 14.97 -2.27 -3.39
C GLY A 64 15.48 -1.13 -4.27
N TYR A 65 15.98 -1.48 -5.45
CA TYR A 65 16.55 -0.51 -6.38
C TYR A 65 15.56 0.61 -6.71
N TRP A 66 16.00 1.85 -6.58
CA TRP A 66 15.22 3.06 -6.94
C TRP A 66 13.86 3.18 -6.25
N GLY A 67 13.62 2.43 -5.17
CA GLY A 67 12.33 2.45 -4.47
C GLY A 67 11.19 1.77 -5.22
N VAL A 68 11.46 1.03 -6.31
CA VAL A 68 10.42 0.34 -7.09
C VAL A 68 9.99 -0.99 -6.47
N THR A 69 10.78 -1.51 -5.53
CA THR A 69 10.44 -2.68 -4.73
C THR A 69 10.86 -2.44 -3.29
N GLY A 70 10.27 -3.18 -2.36
CA GLY A 70 10.70 -3.21 -0.97
C GLY A 70 10.47 -4.60 -0.38
N THR A 71 11.39 -5.08 0.44
CA THR A 71 11.29 -6.42 1.04
C THR A 71 11.15 -6.30 2.54
N ILE A 72 10.17 -6.99 3.10
CA ILE A 72 9.92 -7.09 4.54
C ILE A 72 10.39 -8.46 5.01
N SER A 73 11.08 -8.47 6.16
CA SER A 73 11.46 -9.68 6.88
C SER A 73 11.00 -9.57 8.33
N GLY A 74 10.63 -10.69 8.93
CA GLY A 74 10.10 -10.77 10.28
C GLY A 74 10.52 -12.04 11.01
N PRO A 75 9.72 -12.53 11.97
CA PRO A 75 9.98 -13.77 12.69
C PRO A 75 9.91 -15.05 11.83
N CYS A 76 9.22 -14.98 10.68
CA CYS A 76 9.20 -16.05 9.69
C CYS A 76 10.47 -16.07 8.84
N ILE A 77 10.79 -17.25 8.30
CA ILE A 77 11.87 -17.48 7.35
C ILE A 77 11.53 -16.82 6.01
N ALA A 78 10.27 -16.90 5.57
CA ALA A 78 9.80 -16.22 4.38
C ALA A 78 9.97 -14.70 4.50
N SER A 79 10.43 -14.09 3.40
CA SER A 79 10.43 -12.64 3.20
C SER A 79 9.31 -12.24 2.25
N PHE A 80 8.78 -11.04 2.43
CA PHE A 80 7.67 -10.51 1.65
C PHE A 80 8.15 -9.36 0.77
N THR A 81 8.12 -9.53 -0.54
CA THR A 81 8.62 -8.54 -1.51
C THR A 81 7.47 -7.82 -2.20
N PHE A 82 7.44 -6.50 -2.05
CA PHE A 82 6.51 -5.59 -2.67
C PHE A 82 6.99 -5.20 -4.06
N ARG A 83 6.11 -5.28 -5.05
CA ARG A 83 6.35 -4.77 -6.40
C ARG A 83 5.03 -4.40 -7.09
N ILE A 84 5.13 -3.70 -8.21
CA ILE A 84 4.03 -3.56 -9.15
C ILE A 84 4.15 -4.65 -10.21
N ASP A 85 3.06 -5.32 -10.55
CA ASP A 85 3.05 -6.31 -11.63
C ASP A 85 2.84 -5.66 -13.02
N TYR A 86 2.55 -6.49 -14.03
CA TYR A 86 2.36 -6.01 -15.40
C TYR A 86 1.00 -5.31 -15.61
N GLU A 87 0.02 -5.56 -14.74
CA GLU A 87 -1.32 -4.94 -14.78
C GLU A 87 -1.36 -3.61 -14.03
N GLY A 88 -0.34 -3.35 -13.20
CA GLY A 88 -0.24 -2.16 -12.38
C GLY A 88 -0.66 -2.38 -10.93
N ASP A 89 -0.89 -3.63 -10.54
CA ASP A 89 -1.37 -3.99 -9.21
C ASP A 89 -0.20 -4.10 -8.22
N LEU A 90 -0.46 -3.71 -6.97
CA LEU A 90 0.50 -3.89 -5.88
C LEU A 90 0.49 -5.34 -5.43
N VAL A 91 1.61 -6.04 -5.65
CA VAL A 91 1.79 -7.44 -5.32
C VAL A 91 2.79 -7.58 -4.18
N ILE A 92 2.48 -8.51 -3.27
CA ILE A 92 3.35 -8.97 -2.20
C ILE A 92 3.68 -10.44 -2.50
N ASP A 93 4.84 -10.65 -3.11
CA ASP A 93 5.38 -11.99 -3.32
C ASP A 93 6.02 -12.48 -2.02
N TYR A 94 5.99 -13.78 -1.78
CA TYR A 94 6.76 -14.39 -0.70
C TYR A 94 7.38 -15.69 -1.16
N GLU A 95 8.70 -15.71 -1.20
CA GLU A 95 9.48 -16.88 -1.62
C GLU A 95 9.50 -17.92 -0.50
N GLY A 96 9.25 -19.17 -0.88
CA GLY A 96 9.38 -20.32 0.01
C GLY A 96 8.31 -20.32 1.09
N ARG A 97 7.18 -21.00 0.84
CA ARG A 97 6.36 -21.51 1.94
C ARG A 97 7.18 -22.59 2.65
N TYR A 98 8.08 -22.16 3.54
CA TYR A 98 8.87 -23.08 4.32
C TYR A 98 7.93 -23.80 5.27
N VAL A 99 8.03 -25.13 5.34
CA VAL A 99 7.19 -25.94 6.24
C VAL A 99 7.31 -25.42 7.68
N ASP A 100 8.49 -24.92 8.04
CA ASP A 100 8.79 -24.38 9.37
C ASP A 100 8.09 -23.04 9.67
N ASP A 101 7.63 -22.31 8.65
CA ASP A 101 6.86 -21.07 8.84
C ASP A 101 5.40 -21.34 9.25
N GLY A 102 4.89 -22.56 9.01
CA GLY A 102 3.57 -22.98 9.48
C GLY A 102 2.39 -22.20 8.90
N PHE A 103 2.56 -21.56 7.74
CA PHE A 103 1.50 -20.75 7.12
C PHE A 103 0.26 -21.59 6.81
N PRO A 104 -0.96 -21.05 7.03
CA PRO A 104 -2.20 -21.71 6.64
C PRO A 104 -2.21 -22.09 5.14
N GLU A 105 -2.70 -23.29 4.84
CA GLU A 105 -2.86 -23.74 3.44
C GLU A 105 -3.89 -22.87 2.70
N ASP A 106 -4.96 -22.47 3.37
CA ASP A 106 -6.05 -21.64 2.86
C ASP A 106 -6.31 -20.44 3.80
N PRO A 107 -5.52 -19.36 3.70
CA PRO A 107 -5.71 -18.18 4.52
C PRO A 107 -7.01 -17.45 4.13
N GLU A 108 -7.76 -16.99 5.13
CA GLU A 108 -8.87 -16.06 4.91
C GLU A 108 -8.32 -14.67 4.56
N LEU A 109 -8.26 -14.36 3.27
CA LEU A 109 -7.73 -13.09 2.79
C LEU A 109 -8.76 -11.94 2.92
N PRO A 110 -8.31 -10.69 3.13
CA PRO A 110 -9.18 -9.52 3.06
C PRO A 110 -9.90 -9.39 1.71
N GLU A 111 -11.06 -8.72 1.68
CA GLU A 111 -11.96 -8.64 0.51
C GLU A 111 -11.27 -8.15 -0.78
N ASN A 112 -10.33 -7.21 -0.67
CA ASN A 112 -9.61 -6.60 -1.79
C ASN A 112 -8.25 -7.25 -2.09
N VAL A 113 -7.99 -8.42 -1.49
CA VAL A 113 -6.73 -9.15 -1.63
C VAL A 113 -6.99 -10.47 -2.34
N VAL A 114 -6.28 -10.69 -3.44
CA VAL A 114 -6.40 -11.90 -4.27
C VAL A 114 -5.11 -12.71 -4.19
N ARG A 115 -5.25 -14.04 -4.15
CA ARG A 115 -4.10 -14.95 -4.16
C ARG A 115 -3.48 -15.00 -5.56
N THR A 116 -2.16 -14.95 -5.64
CA THR A 116 -1.39 -15.17 -6.86
C THR A 116 -0.58 -16.46 -6.74
N ASP A 117 0.10 -16.87 -7.81
CA ASP A 117 0.95 -18.07 -7.78
C ASP A 117 2.10 -17.93 -6.76
N ASP A 118 2.68 -16.73 -6.66
CA ASP A 118 3.86 -16.44 -5.84
C ASP A 118 3.55 -15.58 -4.60
N GLY A 119 2.29 -15.23 -4.36
CA GLY A 119 1.89 -14.45 -3.18
C GLY A 119 0.45 -13.94 -3.17
N VAL A 120 0.29 -12.63 -2.96
CA VAL A 120 -1.01 -11.94 -2.94
C VAL A 120 -0.95 -10.59 -3.65
N ALA A 121 -2.06 -10.16 -4.24
CA ALA A 121 -2.22 -8.87 -4.92
C ALA A 121 -3.32 -8.03 -4.26
N LEU A 122 -3.11 -6.72 -4.14
CA LEU A 122 -4.08 -5.75 -3.65
C LEU A 122 -4.74 -5.06 -4.85
N MET A 123 -5.94 -5.50 -5.23
CA MET A 123 -6.59 -5.13 -6.51
C MET A 123 -7.01 -3.66 -6.61
N ASP A 124 -7.22 -3.00 -5.46
CA ASP A 124 -7.64 -1.60 -5.40
C ASP A 124 -6.50 -0.67 -4.95
N ALA A 125 -5.26 -1.18 -4.87
CA ALA A 125 -4.12 -0.40 -4.42
C ALA A 125 -3.80 0.71 -5.43
N CYS A 126 -3.91 1.97 -5.00
CA CYS A 126 -3.43 3.09 -5.78
C CYS A 126 -2.91 4.23 -4.89
N ALA A 127 -1.99 5.03 -5.44
CA ALA A 127 -1.34 6.13 -4.73
C ALA A 127 -2.30 7.11 -4.02
N PRO A 128 -3.47 7.50 -4.60
CA PRO A 128 -4.43 8.38 -3.93
C PRO A 128 -5.06 7.84 -2.64
N VAL A 129 -5.05 6.51 -2.43
CA VAL A 129 -5.57 5.88 -1.19
C VAL A 129 -4.69 6.24 0.02
N GLY A 130 -3.44 6.60 -0.23
CA GLY A 130 -2.49 7.08 0.76
C GLY A 130 -1.64 5.96 1.37
N LEU A 131 -0.42 6.33 1.77
CA LEU A 131 0.59 5.40 2.30
C LEU A 131 0.08 4.62 3.51
N ASP A 132 -0.61 5.29 4.42
CA ASP A 132 -1.08 4.66 5.66
C ASP A 132 -2.10 3.56 5.42
N THR A 133 -3.07 3.82 4.54
CA THR A 133 -4.10 2.84 4.18
C THR A 133 -3.49 1.67 3.41
N LEU A 134 -2.58 1.92 2.46
CA LEU A 134 -1.90 0.86 1.73
C LEU A 134 -1.07 -0.02 2.67
N ALA A 135 -0.39 0.58 3.62
CA ALA A 135 0.39 -0.15 4.62
C ALA A 135 -0.50 -0.96 5.59
N GLU A 136 -1.68 -0.44 5.95
CA GLU A 136 -2.68 -1.18 6.74
C GLU A 136 -3.22 -2.39 5.98
N GLN A 137 -3.62 -2.21 4.72
CA GLN A 137 -4.09 -3.30 3.85
C GLN A 137 -2.99 -4.35 3.63
N SER A 138 -1.76 -3.91 3.40
CA SER A 138 -0.62 -4.80 3.22
C SER A 138 -0.29 -5.58 4.50
N ALA A 139 -0.37 -4.94 5.67
CA ALA A 139 -0.19 -5.62 6.95
C ALA A 139 -1.31 -6.64 7.23
N ALA A 140 -2.56 -6.31 6.88
CA ALA A 140 -3.68 -7.24 6.97
C ALA A 140 -3.50 -8.45 6.05
N ALA A 141 -3.03 -8.23 4.82
CA ALA A 141 -2.73 -9.31 3.88
C ALA A 141 -1.61 -10.24 4.41
N ILE A 142 -0.50 -9.68 4.90
CA ILE A 142 0.60 -10.47 5.48
C ILE A 142 0.12 -11.24 6.71
N ARG A 143 -0.64 -10.61 7.61
CA ARG A 143 -1.24 -11.28 8.78
C ARG A 143 -2.11 -12.48 8.42
N ALA A 144 -2.98 -12.32 7.42
CA ALA A 144 -3.79 -13.40 6.92
C ALA A 144 -2.92 -14.55 6.37
N VAL A 145 -1.87 -14.22 5.60
CA VAL A 145 -0.93 -15.21 5.03
C VAL A 145 -0.18 -15.98 6.12
N ILE A 146 0.21 -15.34 7.22
CA ILE A 146 0.93 -16.00 8.33
C ILE A 146 0.00 -16.59 9.40
N GLY A 147 -1.31 -16.33 9.32
CA GLY A 147 -2.31 -16.83 10.26
C GLY A 147 -2.32 -16.18 11.65
N SER A 148 -2.04 -14.86 11.73
CA SER A 148 -2.01 -14.07 12.99
C SER A 148 -2.99 -12.92 13.01
#